data_AF-A0A957L1R0-F1
#
_entry.id   AF-A0A957L1R0-F1
#
_cell.length_a   1.000
_cell.length_b   1.000
_cell.length_c   1.000
_cell.angle_alpha   90.00
_cell.angle_beta   90.00
_cell.angle_gamma   90.00
#
_symmetry.space_group_name_H-M   'P 1'
#
loop_
_entity.id
_entity.type
_entity.pdbx_description
1 polymer ?
#
loop_
_entity_poly.entity_id
_entity_poly.type
_entity_poly.pdbx_seq_one_letter_code
_entity_poly.pdbx_strand_id
1 'polypeptide(L)'
;MQYNPQNPLIVQGDKTVLLEVNNSLYQEARDHLARFAELEKSPEYIHTYRISPLSLWNAASTGLAADVIVAGLARYSKYPLPGNVEVDIREYVGRYGRVRLIRQEGDLLLTSADMALILELQRHK
;
A
#
# COMPACT_ATOMS: atom_id res chain seq x y z
N MET A 1 -21.55 -0.09 12.55
CA MET A 1 -20.12 -0.47 12.54
C MET A 1 -20.05 -1.97 12.41
N GLN A 2 -19.52 -2.50 11.30
CA GLN A 2 -19.57 -3.92 11.00
C GLN A 2 -18.27 -4.56 11.50
N TYR A 3 -18.36 -5.31 12.59
CA TYR A 3 -17.29 -6.17 13.10
C TYR A 3 -17.46 -7.57 12.52
N ASN A 4 -16.40 -8.16 11.99
CA ASN A 4 -16.41 -9.54 11.48
C ASN A 4 -15.35 -10.39 12.22
N PRO A 5 -15.75 -11.23 13.19
CA PRO A 5 -14.79 -12.03 13.95
C PRO A 5 -14.07 -13.11 13.12
N GLN A 6 -14.64 -13.53 11.98
CA GLN A 6 -14.07 -14.57 11.13
C GLN A 6 -12.86 -14.06 10.32
N ASN A 7 -12.72 -12.74 10.19
CA ASN A 7 -11.66 -12.12 9.45
C ASN A 7 -10.33 -12.13 10.25
N PRO A 8 -9.16 -12.27 9.58
CA PRO A 8 -7.88 -12.46 10.26
C PRO A 8 -7.10 -11.16 10.53
N LEU A 9 -7.46 -10.03 9.92
CA LEU A 9 -6.68 -8.80 9.99
C LEU A 9 -7.23 -7.80 11.02
N ILE A 10 -6.30 -7.09 11.65
CA ILE A 10 -6.57 -5.85 12.37
C ILE A 10 -5.64 -4.78 11.79
N VAL A 11 -6.21 -3.77 11.14
CA VAL A 11 -5.46 -2.65 10.56
C VAL A 11 -5.48 -1.48 11.52
N GLN A 12 -4.31 -1.00 11.89
CA GLN A 12 -4.13 0.11 12.83
C GLN A 12 -3.90 1.43 12.10
N GLY A 13 -4.24 2.56 12.75
CA GLY A 13 -4.12 3.90 12.15
C GLY A 13 -2.67 4.30 11.85
N ASP A 14 -1.68 3.67 12.48
CA ASP A 14 -0.25 3.88 12.22
C ASP A 14 0.28 3.01 11.07
N LYS A 15 -0.60 2.34 10.32
CA LYS A 15 -0.28 1.42 9.21
C LYS A 15 0.39 0.10 9.63
N THR A 16 0.33 -0.24 10.92
CA THR A 16 0.59 -1.61 11.39
C THR A 16 -0.59 -2.51 11.06
N VAL A 17 -0.32 -3.72 10.60
CA VAL A 17 -1.33 -4.75 10.35
C VAL A 17 -1.01 -6.00 11.15
N LEU A 18 -1.95 -6.44 11.97
CA LEU A 18 -1.86 -7.69 12.72
C LEU A 18 -2.63 -8.76 11.96
N LEU A 19 -1.99 -9.92 11.76
CA LEU A 19 -2.55 -11.07 11.07
C LEU A 19 -2.60 -12.28 12.01
N GLU A 20 -3.79 -12.80 12.28
CA GLU A 20 -3.99 -14.00 13.09
C GLU A 20 -3.61 -15.28 12.32
N VAL A 21 -2.68 -16.06 12.87
CA VAL A 21 -2.13 -17.27 12.23
C VAL A 21 -3.14 -18.42 12.21
N ASN A 22 -3.88 -18.63 13.31
CA ASN A 22 -4.83 -19.74 13.46
C ASN A 22 -6.21 -19.46 12.84
N ASN A 23 -6.30 -18.53 11.89
CA ASN A 23 -7.54 -18.18 11.20
C ASN A 23 -7.64 -18.91 9.85
N SER A 24 -8.84 -19.37 9.47
CA SER A 24 -9.07 -20.08 8.20
C SER A 24 -8.68 -19.27 6.95
N LEU A 25 -8.74 -17.94 7.02
CA LEU A 25 -8.38 -17.02 5.93
C LEU A 25 -6.93 -16.53 6.01
N TYR A 26 -6.12 -17.07 6.93
CA TYR A 26 -4.74 -16.65 7.16
C TYR A 26 -3.92 -16.62 5.87
N GLN A 27 -3.96 -17.71 5.09
CA GLN A 27 -3.13 -17.85 3.89
C GLN A 27 -3.51 -16.81 2.83
N GLU A 28 -4.82 -16.65 2.55
CA GLU A 28 -5.30 -15.63 1.61
C GLU A 28 -4.92 -14.21 2.03
N ALA A 29 -5.06 -13.89 3.32
CA ALA A 29 -4.74 -12.58 3.86
C ALA A 29 -3.22 -12.32 3.85
N ARG A 30 -2.42 -13.32 4.20
CA ARG A 30 -0.95 -13.29 4.12
C ARG A 30 -0.47 -13.01 2.70
N ASP A 31 -0.99 -13.77 1.73
CA ASP A 31 -0.58 -13.67 0.33
C ASP A 31 -0.99 -12.31 -0.25
N HIS A 32 -2.15 -11.77 0.18
CA HIS A 32 -2.53 -10.41 -0.17
C HIS A 32 -1.56 -9.37 0.41
N LEU A 33 -1.26 -9.44 1.71
CA LEU A 33 -0.35 -8.51 2.39
C LEU A 33 1.06 -8.52 1.80
N ALA A 34 1.59 -9.70 1.44
CA ALA A 34 2.94 -9.85 0.91
C ALA A 34 3.21 -9.03 -0.38
N ARG A 35 2.14 -8.58 -1.06
CA ARG A 35 2.24 -7.77 -2.28
C ARG A 35 2.53 -6.29 -2.03
N PHE A 36 2.27 -5.78 -0.82
CA PHE A 36 2.35 -4.34 -0.53
C PHE A 36 2.74 -3.99 0.91
N ALA A 37 2.95 -4.97 1.79
CA ALA A 37 3.33 -4.78 3.18
C ALA A 37 4.54 -5.65 3.54
N GLU A 38 5.38 -5.14 4.43
CA GLU A 38 6.61 -5.79 4.89
C GLU A 38 6.34 -6.57 6.17
N LEU A 39 6.81 -7.82 6.26
CA LEU A 39 6.70 -8.62 7.49
C LEU A 39 7.74 -8.12 8.51
N GLU A 40 7.29 -7.60 9.66
CA GLU A 40 8.16 -7.18 10.75
C GLU A 40 8.45 -8.33 11.72
N LYS A 41 7.42 -9.10 12.11
CA LYS A 41 7.52 -10.18 13.12
C LYS A 41 6.58 -11.33 12.79
N SER A 42 7.01 -12.56 13.06
CA SER A 42 6.22 -13.79 12.82
C SER A 42 6.27 -14.78 14.00
N PRO A 43 5.80 -14.38 15.20
CA PRO A 43 5.58 -15.33 16.30
C PRO A 43 4.39 -16.25 16.01
N GLU A 44 4.21 -17.27 16.85
CA GLU A 44 3.26 -18.38 16.68
C GLU A 44 1.80 -17.97 16.38
N TYR A 45 1.29 -16.91 17.02
CA TYR A 45 -0.14 -16.59 16.97
C TYR A 45 -0.51 -15.38 16.10
N ILE A 46 0.34 -14.35 16.07
CA ILE A 46 0.06 -13.07 15.42
C ILE A 46 1.29 -12.63 14.62
N HIS A 47 1.16 -12.52 13.31
CA HIS A 47 2.17 -11.88 12.49
C HIS A 47 1.93 -10.37 12.44
N THR A 48 3.01 -9.59 12.44
CA THR A 48 2.97 -8.13 12.34
C THR A 48 3.56 -7.70 11.01
N TYR A 49 2.78 -6.95 10.25
CA TYR A 49 3.18 -6.33 8.98
C TYR A 49 3.16 -4.81 9.09
N ARG A 50 3.96 -4.15 8.25
CA ARG A 50 3.99 -2.70 8.08
C ARG A 50 3.67 -2.33 6.65
N ILE A 51 2.73 -1.40 6.48
CA ILE A 51 2.56 -0.71 5.19
C ILE A 51 3.41 0.56 5.23
N SER A 52 4.43 0.63 4.38
CA SER A 52 5.35 1.76 4.27
C SER A 52 5.16 2.46 2.92
N PRO A 53 5.57 3.74 2.78
CA PRO A 53 5.57 4.41 1.49
C PRO A 53 6.38 3.65 0.43
N LEU A 54 7.49 3.02 0.83
CA LEU A 54 8.31 2.21 -0.05
C LEU A 54 7.61 0.91 -0.48
N SER A 55 6.97 0.20 0.45
CA SER A 55 6.25 -1.04 0.11
C SER A 55 5.08 -0.78 -0.84
N LEU A 56 4.38 0.34 -0.68
CA LEU A 56 3.33 0.80 -1.59
C LEU A 56 3.88 1.23 -2.95
N TRP A 57 5.04 1.89 -2.99
CA TRP A 57 5.71 2.25 -4.25
C TRP A 57 6.13 0.99 -5.01
N ASN A 58 6.71 0.01 -4.31
CA ASN A 58 7.07 -1.28 -4.89
C ASN A 58 5.83 -1.99 -5.45
N ALA A 59 4.74 -2.04 -4.69
CA ALA A 59 3.47 -2.58 -5.16
C ALA A 59 2.96 -1.88 -6.42
N ALA A 60 2.94 -0.54 -6.41
CA ALA A 60 2.50 0.26 -7.55
C ALA A 60 3.36 0.03 -8.80
N SER A 61 4.68 -0.19 -8.63
CA SER A 61 5.58 -0.49 -9.74
C SER A 61 5.32 -1.84 -10.41
N THR A 62 4.69 -2.79 -9.69
CA THR A 62 4.20 -4.05 -10.26
C THR A 62 2.80 -3.94 -10.89
N GLY A 63 2.21 -2.75 -10.89
CA GLY A 63 0.85 -2.51 -11.39
C GLY A 63 -0.26 -2.79 -10.38
N LEU A 64 0.05 -2.95 -9.08
CA LEU A 64 -0.98 -3.14 -8.07
C LEU A 64 -1.75 -1.85 -7.81
N ALA A 65 -3.04 -1.86 -8.15
CA ALA A 65 -3.92 -0.71 -7.94
C ALA A 65 -4.31 -0.52 -6.46
N ALA A 66 -4.46 0.74 -6.04
CA ALA A 66 -4.86 1.10 -4.67
C ALA A 66 -6.20 0.48 -4.27
N ASP A 67 -7.17 0.44 -5.19
CA ASP A 67 -8.49 -0.18 -4.93
C ASP A 67 -8.37 -1.66 -4.59
N VAL A 68 -7.45 -2.39 -5.21
CA VAL A 68 -7.22 -3.81 -4.92
C VAL A 68 -6.64 -3.97 -3.52
N ILE A 69 -5.70 -3.09 -3.13
CA ILE A 69 -5.11 -3.08 -1.78
C ILE A 69 -6.21 -2.84 -0.74
N VAL A 70 -6.95 -1.73 -0.89
CA VAL A 70 -8.00 -1.29 0.04
C VAL A 70 -9.13 -2.32 0.12
N ALA A 71 -9.60 -2.85 -1.01
CA ALA A 71 -10.65 -3.86 -1.03
C ALA A 71 -10.24 -5.15 -0.33
N GLY A 72 -8.99 -5.61 -0.50
CA GLY A 72 -8.50 -6.79 0.21
C GLY A 72 -8.31 -6.54 1.71
N LEU A 73 -7.80 -5.36 2.12
CA LEU A 73 -7.74 -4.98 3.52
C LEU A 73 -9.15 -4.93 4.15
N ALA A 74 -10.12 -4.32 3.47
CA ALA A 74 -11.50 -4.27 3.95
C ALA A 74 -12.15 -5.67 4.02
N ARG A 75 -11.89 -6.53 3.03
CA ARG A 75 -12.39 -7.90 2.97
C ARG A 75 -11.91 -8.73 4.16
N TYR A 76 -10.64 -8.63 4.52
CA TYR A 76 -10.02 -9.46 5.57
C TYR A 76 -9.91 -8.78 6.94
N SER A 77 -10.34 -7.53 7.09
CA SER A 77 -10.28 -6.81 8.37
C SER A 77 -11.45 -7.15 9.28
N LYS A 78 -11.18 -7.39 10.56
CA LYS A 78 -12.20 -7.57 11.61
C LYS A 78 -12.97 -6.29 11.88
N TYR A 79 -12.30 -5.15 11.75
CA TYR A 79 -12.84 -3.83 12.03
C TYR A 79 -12.83 -2.98 10.76
N PRO A 80 -13.67 -1.93 10.68
CA PRO A 80 -13.56 -0.93 9.62
C PRO A 80 -12.13 -0.39 9.54
N LEU A 81 -11.65 -0.15 8.31
CA LEU A 81 -10.33 0.43 8.11
C LEU A 81 -10.28 1.84 8.71
N PRO A 82 -9.15 2.22 9.34
CA PRO A 82 -8.92 3.61 9.71
C PRO A 82 -8.93 4.49 8.46
N GLY A 83 -9.72 5.56 8.46
CA GLY A 83 -9.91 6.40 7.26
C GLY A 83 -8.62 7.01 6.72
N ASN A 84 -7.67 7.33 7.60
CA ASN A 84 -6.36 7.84 7.21
C ASN A 84 -5.53 6.79 6.44
N VAL A 85 -5.64 5.51 6.78
CA VAL A 85 -4.91 4.43 6.09
C VAL A 85 -5.38 4.29 4.65
N GLU A 86 -6.68 4.37 4.40
CA GLU A 86 -7.21 4.34 3.03
C GLU A 86 -6.72 5.53 2.21
N VAL A 87 -6.81 6.75 2.77
CA VAL A 87 -6.35 7.98 2.12
C VAL A 87 -4.86 7.88 1.77
N ASP A 88 -4.03 7.48 2.73
CA ASP A 88 -2.59 7.34 2.54
C ASP A 88 -2.26 6.32 1.43
N ILE A 89 -2.91 5.15 1.42
CA ILE A 89 -2.68 4.12 0.40
C ILE A 89 -2.99 4.66 -0.99
N ARG A 90 -4.15 5.30 -1.15
CA ARG A 90 -4.56 5.89 -2.44
C ARG A 90 -3.59 6.98 -2.89
N GLU A 91 -3.15 7.82 -1.97
CA GLU A 91 -2.21 8.89 -2.25
C GLU A 91 -0.84 8.36 -2.68
N TYR A 92 -0.23 7.45 -1.91
CA TYR A 92 1.10 6.92 -2.23
C TYR A 92 1.12 6.10 -3.52
N VAL A 93 0.13 5.24 -3.73
CA VAL A 93 0.02 4.45 -4.98
C VAL A 93 -0.26 5.36 -6.17
N GLY A 94 -1.14 6.36 -6.02
CA GLY A 94 -1.47 7.32 -7.08
C GLY A 94 -0.33 8.25 -7.49
N ARG A 95 0.69 8.41 -6.65
CA ARG A 95 1.91 9.17 -6.99
C ARG A 95 2.85 8.41 -7.93
N TYR A 96 2.76 7.08 -7.99
CA TYR A 96 3.65 6.27 -8.82
C TYR A 96 3.51 6.65 -10.30
N GLY A 97 4.65 6.84 -10.96
CA GLY A 97 4.71 7.11 -12.40
C GLY A 97 4.20 8.48 -12.83
N ARG A 98 3.78 9.37 -11.92
CA ARG A 98 3.42 10.77 -12.23
C ARG A 98 4.61 11.54 -12.76
N VAL A 99 5.80 11.28 -12.25
CA VAL A 99 7.07 11.82 -12.74
C VAL A 99 8.00 10.66 -13.07
N ARG A 100 8.64 10.70 -14.24
CA ARG A 100 9.53 9.66 -14.73
C ARG A 100 10.81 10.28 -15.27
N LEU A 101 11.94 9.75 -14.86
CA LEU A 101 13.23 10.08 -15.45
C LEU A 101 13.52 9.07 -16.57
N ILE A 102 13.64 9.55 -17.81
CA ILE A 102 13.94 8.72 -18.97
C ILE A 102 15.28 9.14 -19.57
N ARG A 103 15.96 8.20 -20.23
CA ARG A 103 17.15 8.50 -21.02
C ARG A 103 16.75 8.61 -22.50
N GLN A 104 17.09 9.73 -23.13
CA GLN A 104 16.82 9.98 -24.54
C GLN A 104 18.03 10.68 -25.17
N GLU A 105 18.53 10.16 -26.29
CA GLU A 105 19.62 10.76 -27.08
C GLU A 105 20.92 11.10 -26.32
N GLY A 106 21.15 10.48 -25.16
CA GLY A 106 22.32 10.75 -24.33
C GLY A 106 22.01 11.50 -23.04
N ASP A 107 20.85 12.17 -22.99
CA ASP A 107 20.41 13.03 -21.89
C ASP A 107 19.42 12.32 -20.96
N LEU A 108 19.24 12.90 -19.77
CA LEU A 108 18.22 12.50 -18.80
C LEU A 108 17.09 13.53 -18.83
N LEU A 109 15.89 13.08 -19.19
CA LEU A 109 14.68 13.91 -19.27
C LEU A 109 13.71 13.55 -18.15
N LEU A 110 13.27 14.55 -17.40
CA LEU A 110 12.19 14.41 -16.45
C LEU A 110 10.86 14.64 -17.17
N THR A 111 9.99 13.64 -17.17
CA THR A 111 8.72 13.62 -17.89
C THR A 111 7.55 13.38 -16.95
N SER A 112 6.39 13.92 -17.29
CA SER A 112 5.13 13.77 -16.55
C SER A 112 3.98 14.06 -17.51
N ALA A 113 2.86 13.36 -17.33
CA ALA A 113 1.61 13.68 -18.04
C ALA A 113 0.88 14.90 -17.42
N ASP A 114 1.26 15.27 -16.19
CA ASP A 114 0.73 16.41 -15.47
C ASP A 114 1.64 17.63 -15.68
N MET A 115 1.14 18.60 -16.43
CA MET A 115 1.86 19.84 -16.77
C MET A 115 2.08 20.72 -15.53
N ALA A 116 1.10 20.79 -14.62
CA ALA A 116 1.22 21.61 -13.42
C ALA A 116 2.37 21.11 -12.54
N LEU A 117 2.50 19.78 -12.43
CA LEU A 117 3.57 19.14 -11.66
C LEU A 117 4.97 19.43 -12.23
N ILE A 118 5.15 19.44 -13.55
CA ILE A 118 6.45 19.81 -14.16
C ILE A 118 6.78 21.27 -13.94
N LEU A 119 5.79 22.16 -14.10
CA LEU A 119 5.99 23.59 -13.86
C LEU A 119 6.34 23.89 -12.40
N GLU A 120 5.76 23.15 -11.46
CA GLU A 120 6.09 23.24 -10.04
C GLU A 120 7.53 22.78 -9.78
N LEU A 121 7.93 21.62 -10.30
CA LEU A 121 9.29 21.09 -10.15
C LEU A 121 10.37 22.02 -10.72
N GLN A 122 10.09 22.73 -11.82
CA GLN A 122 11.02 23.71 -12.38
C GLN A 122 11.27 24.93 -11.47
N ARG A 123 10.32 25.26 -10.57
CA ARG A 123 10.45 26.40 -9.65
C ARG A 123 11.34 26.09 -8.45
N HIS A 124 11.48 24.81 -8.11
CA HIS A 124 12.36 24.34 -7.06
C HIS A 124 13.74 23.97 -7.65
N LYS A 125 14.61 24.98 -7.79
CA LYS A 125 16.05 24.79 -8.08
C LYS A 125 16.84 24.58 -6.80
#